data_AF-A0A235HZG7-F1
#
_entry.id   AF-A0A235HZG7-F1
#
_cell.length_a   1.000
_cell.length_b   1.000
_cell.length_c   1.000
_cell.angle_alpha   90.00
_cell.angle_beta   90.00
_cell.angle_gamma   90.00
#
_symmetry.space_group_name_H-M   'P 1'
#
loop_
_entity.id
_entity.type
_entity.pdbx_description
1 polymer ?
#
loop_
_entity_poly.entity_id
_entity_poly.type
_entity_poly.pdbx_seq_one_letter_code
_entity_poly.pdbx_strand_id
1 'polypeptide(L)'
;MKFGQQGIKEMSMRHKAFLFDYDIFIQELADILENALAINQGNELISFIENNLSSLKDPDEGEPLDSSWKEIIETEDISQYGDFAITKYYNPQCDIGLGYDWLLLYNMLFNELDKDVSPLLGKVFGISGNYFDPGKMGSYFQSLEQVNKNWELLNLLLNEKNEHLPSLVLTMKMLSNALDLQKGLYITF
;
A
#
# COMPACT_ATOMS: atom_id res chain seq x y z
N MET A 1 34.55 25.91 -2.33
CA MET A 1 34.08 25.18 -1.13
C MET A 1 33.38 23.93 -1.61
N LYS A 2 33.90 22.76 -1.21
CA LYS A 2 33.30 21.46 -1.49
C LYS A 2 32.02 21.37 -0.66
N PHE A 3 30.86 21.28 -1.32
CA PHE A 3 29.66 20.84 -0.62
C PHE A 3 29.87 19.38 -0.24
N GLY A 4 29.82 19.13 1.06
CA GLY A 4 30.09 17.84 1.65
C GLY A 4 29.13 16.80 1.09
N GLN A 5 29.72 15.65 0.76
CA GLN A 5 29.07 14.36 0.78
C GLN A 5 28.51 14.13 2.19
N GLN A 6 27.36 14.72 2.50
CA GLN A 6 26.47 14.17 3.51
C GLN A 6 25.89 12.94 2.84
N GLY A 7 26.39 11.78 3.24
CA GLY A 7 25.76 10.51 2.92
C GLY A 7 24.31 10.59 3.33
N ILE A 8 23.43 10.82 2.36
CA ILE A 8 22.06 10.38 2.45
C ILE A 8 22.22 8.89 2.69
N LYS A 9 21.89 8.47 3.90
CA LYS A 9 21.61 7.08 4.17
C LYS A 9 20.41 6.77 3.28
N GLU A 10 20.66 6.39 2.03
CA GLU A 10 19.72 5.74 1.13
C GLU A 10 19.34 4.43 1.83
N MET A 11 18.52 4.52 2.88
CA MET A 11 17.70 3.42 3.28
C MET A 11 16.67 3.35 2.17
N SER A 12 16.98 2.60 1.10
CA SER A 12 16.05 2.32 0.03
C SER A 12 14.79 1.79 0.69
N MET A 13 13.70 2.54 0.67
CA MET A 13 12.41 2.06 1.19
C MET A 13 12.04 0.80 0.40
N ARG A 14 11.60 -0.27 1.08
CA ARG A 14 11.32 -1.55 0.43
C ARG A 14 9.90 -1.51 -0.07
N HIS A 15 9.67 -1.44 -1.38
CA HIS A 15 8.32 -1.50 -1.92
C HIS A 15 7.67 -2.85 -1.62
N LYS A 16 6.66 -2.82 -0.75
CA LYS A 16 5.78 -3.95 -0.45
C LYS A 16 4.46 -3.77 -1.19
N ALA A 17 3.91 -4.87 -1.67
CA ALA A 17 2.58 -4.88 -2.25
C ALA A 17 1.84 -6.14 -1.86
N PHE A 18 0.54 -6.04 -1.66
CA PHE A 18 -0.30 -7.14 -1.24
C PHE A 18 -1.56 -7.16 -2.08
N LEU A 19 -2.02 -8.36 -2.45
CA LEU A 19 -3.37 -8.53 -2.99
C LEU A 19 -4.36 -8.05 -1.92
N PHE A 20 -5.30 -7.21 -2.34
CA PHE A 20 -6.18 -6.50 -1.42
C PHE A 20 -7.64 -6.66 -1.83
N ASP A 21 -8.48 -7.01 -0.87
CA ASP A 21 -9.92 -7.18 -1.02
C ASP A 21 -10.62 -5.81 -1.03
N TYR A 22 -10.28 -5.01 -2.05
CA TYR A 22 -10.64 -3.59 -2.13
C TYR A 22 -12.14 -3.34 -2.01
N ASP A 23 -12.97 -4.13 -2.70
CA ASP A 23 -14.42 -3.93 -2.67
C ASP A 23 -15.02 -4.21 -1.28
N ILE A 24 -14.50 -5.22 -0.57
CA ILE A 24 -14.94 -5.52 0.80
C ILE A 24 -14.45 -4.43 1.76
N PHE A 25 -13.21 -3.97 1.60
CA PHE A 25 -12.68 -2.84 2.36
C PHE A 25 -13.56 -1.58 2.22
N ILE A 26 -13.94 -1.23 0.99
CA ILE A 26 -14.84 -0.09 0.74
C ILE A 26 -16.20 -0.28 1.41
N GLN A 27 -16.74 -1.49 1.40
CA GLN A 27 -18.05 -1.78 1.99
C GLN A 27 -18.06 -1.80 3.53
N GLU A 28 -16.96 -2.24 4.15
CA GLU A 28 -16.94 -2.57 5.58
C GLU A 28 -16.14 -1.60 6.45
N LEU A 29 -15.04 -1.02 5.95
CA LEU A 29 -14.10 -0.24 6.77
C LEU A 29 -13.85 1.18 6.26
N ALA A 30 -13.94 1.44 4.95
CA ALA A 30 -13.51 2.71 4.37
C ALA A 30 -14.16 3.94 5.05
N ASP A 31 -15.48 3.96 5.20
CA ASP A 31 -16.19 5.07 5.83
C ASP A 31 -15.78 5.26 7.30
N ILE A 32 -15.56 4.15 8.04
CA ILE A 32 -15.13 4.18 9.44
C ILE A 32 -13.71 4.78 9.53
N LEU A 33 -12.80 4.32 8.67
CA LEU A 33 -11.42 4.77 8.65
C LEU A 33 -11.32 6.24 8.22
N GLU A 34 -12.03 6.64 7.18
CA GLU A 34 -12.05 8.03 6.71
C GLU A 34 -12.63 8.97 7.76
N ASN A 35 -13.74 8.59 8.42
CA ASN A 35 -14.31 9.38 9.50
C ASN A 35 -13.35 9.48 10.69
N ALA A 36 -12.74 8.37 11.11
CA ALA A 36 -11.77 8.34 12.21
C ALA A 36 -10.59 9.27 11.94
N LEU A 37 -10.06 9.29 10.71
CA LEU A 37 -9.01 10.21 10.28
C LEU A 37 -9.53 11.66 10.30
N ALA A 38 -10.74 11.91 9.82
CA ALA A 38 -11.29 13.26 9.73
C ALA A 38 -11.49 13.94 11.08
N ILE A 39 -11.97 13.20 12.09
CA ILE A 39 -12.24 13.74 13.43
C ILE A 39 -11.15 13.42 14.45
N ASN A 40 -10.12 12.68 14.04
CA ASN A 40 -9.03 12.19 14.89
C ASN A 40 -9.55 11.41 16.13
N GLN A 41 -10.49 10.49 15.92
CA GLN A 41 -11.07 9.64 16.99
C GLN A 41 -11.17 8.18 16.55
N GLY A 42 -10.63 7.27 17.36
CA GLY A 42 -10.52 5.85 17.02
C GLY A 42 -11.64 4.95 17.51
N ASN A 43 -12.67 5.44 18.20
CA ASN A 43 -13.63 4.57 18.92
C ASN A 43 -14.37 3.56 18.02
N GLU A 44 -14.83 4.01 16.84
CA GLU A 44 -15.49 3.13 15.87
C GLU A 44 -14.51 2.13 15.25
N LEU A 45 -13.26 2.57 15.02
CA LEU A 45 -12.19 1.73 14.49
C LEU A 45 -11.73 0.67 15.49
N ILE A 46 -11.62 1.02 16.77
CA ILE A 46 -11.36 0.09 17.88
C ILE A 46 -12.50 -0.92 17.99
N SER A 47 -13.75 -0.45 17.92
CA SER A 47 -14.92 -1.34 17.93
C SER A 47 -14.92 -2.30 16.73
N PHE A 48 -14.52 -1.81 15.55
CA PHE A 48 -14.33 -2.65 14.37
C PHE A 48 -13.25 -3.72 14.61
N ILE A 49 -12.10 -3.35 15.17
CA ILE A 49 -11.00 -4.27 15.47
C ILE A 49 -11.46 -5.35 16.45
N GLU A 50 -12.11 -4.96 17.56
CA GLU A 50 -12.61 -5.90 18.58
C GLU A 50 -13.63 -6.88 18.01
N ASN A 51 -14.54 -6.42 17.15
CA ASN A 51 -15.56 -7.27 16.53
C ASN A 51 -14.99 -8.21 15.44
N ASN A 52 -13.82 -7.89 14.88
CA ASN A 52 -13.21 -8.65 13.81
C ASN A 52 -11.92 -9.36 14.22
N LEU A 53 -11.55 -9.34 15.51
CA LEU A 53 -10.23 -9.73 16.01
C LEU A 53 -9.71 -11.05 15.45
N SER A 54 -10.55 -12.08 15.40
CA SER A 54 -10.20 -13.42 14.88
C SER A 54 -9.79 -13.46 13.39
N SER A 55 -10.08 -12.40 12.63
CA SER A 55 -9.75 -12.26 11.21
C SER A 55 -8.58 -11.31 10.96
N LEU A 56 -8.12 -10.61 11.99
CA LEU A 56 -7.05 -9.63 11.91
C LEU A 56 -5.70 -10.29 12.20
N LYS A 57 -4.66 -9.65 11.69
CA LYS A 57 -3.28 -10.05 11.88
C LYS A 57 -2.48 -8.85 12.34
N ASP A 58 -1.32 -9.13 12.92
CA ASP A 58 -0.29 -8.13 13.10
C ASP A 58 0.19 -7.64 11.71
N PRO A 59 0.24 -6.32 11.45
CA PRO A 59 0.64 -5.79 10.15
C PRO A 59 2.13 -5.99 9.82
N ASP A 60 2.99 -6.14 10.84
CA ASP A 60 4.44 -6.32 10.68
C ASP A 60 4.83 -7.80 10.64
N GLU A 61 4.26 -8.62 11.51
CA GLU A 61 4.59 -10.04 11.64
C GLU A 61 3.68 -10.94 10.81
N GLY A 62 2.45 -10.51 10.55
CA GLY A 62 1.42 -11.30 9.89
C GLY A 62 0.84 -12.43 10.74
N GLU A 63 1.19 -12.49 12.02
CA GLU A 63 0.63 -13.46 12.97
C GLU A 63 -0.79 -13.07 13.38
N PRO A 64 -1.66 -14.03 13.74
CA PRO A 64 -3.02 -13.74 14.19
C PRO A 64 -3.04 -12.78 15.38
N LEU A 65 -3.92 -11.79 15.33
CA LEU A 65 -4.07 -10.81 16.39
C LEU A 65 -4.86 -11.42 17.58
N ASP A 66 -4.43 -11.14 18.81
CA ASP A 66 -5.09 -11.64 20.03
C ASP A 66 -5.63 -10.52 20.93
N SER A 67 -6.18 -10.86 22.09
CA SER A 67 -6.79 -9.87 23.00
C SER A 67 -5.80 -8.84 23.57
N SER A 68 -4.50 -9.08 23.48
CA SER A 68 -3.44 -8.17 23.94
C SER A 68 -3.00 -7.16 22.88
N TRP A 69 -3.64 -7.13 21.70
CA TRP A 69 -3.25 -6.27 20.58
C TRP A 69 -3.07 -4.78 20.92
N LYS A 70 -3.81 -4.26 21.90
CA LYS A 70 -3.68 -2.87 22.36
C LYS A 70 -2.31 -2.59 22.99
N GLU A 71 -1.62 -3.60 23.50
CA GLU A 71 -0.28 -3.48 24.07
C GLU A 71 0.79 -3.23 22.99
N ILE A 72 0.47 -3.51 21.72
CA ILE A 72 1.33 -3.27 20.54
C ILE A 72 1.21 -1.80 20.06
N ILE A 73 0.16 -1.09 20.47
CA ILE A 73 -0.05 0.31 20.10
C ILE A 73 0.99 1.19 20.81
N GLU A 74 1.75 1.96 20.04
CA GLU A 74 2.85 2.79 20.55
C GLU A 74 2.44 4.25 20.71
N THR A 75 1.62 4.76 19.78
CA THR A 75 1.37 6.20 19.64
C THR A 75 -0.09 6.61 19.70
N GLU A 76 -1.00 5.63 19.73
CA GLU A 76 -2.46 5.84 19.62
C GLU A 76 -2.87 6.67 18.38
N ASP A 77 -2.04 6.71 17.33
CA ASP A 77 -2.38 7.30 16.03
C ASP A 77 -3.52 6.51 15.37
N ILE A 78 -4.50 7.22 14.79
CA ILE A 78 -5.58 6.63 13.98
C ILE A 78 -5.01 5.73 12.87
N SER A 79 -3.87 6.12 12.29
CA SER A 79 -3.21 5.30 11.28
C SER A 79 -2.72 3.97 11.85
N GLN A 80 -2.30 3.90 13.12
CA GLN A 80 -1.85 2.65 13.75
C GLN A 80 -3.03 1.69 13.96
N TYR A 81 -4.18 2.20 14.42
CA TYR A 81 -5.40 1.38 14.49
C TYR A 81 -5.88 0.92 13.11
N GLY A 82 -5.79 1.82 12.11
CA GLY A 82 -6.17 1.48 10.74
C GLY A 82 -5.30 0.39 10.16
N ASP A 83 -4.01 0.37 10.49
CA ASP A 83 -3.05 -0.65 10.04
C ASP A 83 -3.48 -2.06 10.47
N PHE A 84 -3.83 -2.24 11.74
CA PHE A 84 -4.42 -3.50 12.21
C PHE A 84 -5.72 -3.83 11.50
N ALA A 85 -6.62 -2.86 11.35
CA ALA A 85 -7.95 -3.09 10.78
C ALA A 85 -7.88 -3.53 9.29
N ILE A 86 -6.96 -2.98 8.50
CA ILE A 86 -6.85 -3.30 7.07
C ILE A 86 -6.26 -4.69 6.82
N THR A 87 -5.58 -5.31 7.79
CA THR A 87 -5.09 -6.71 7.67
C THR A 87 -6.20 -7.73 7.48
N LYS A 88 -7.47 -7.35 7.70
CA LYS A 88 -8.64 -8.16 7.31
C LYS A 88 -8.68 -8.43 5.80
N TYR A 89 -8.17 -7.49 5.00
CA TYR A 89 -8.35 -7.44 3.55
C TYR A 89 -7.10 -7.82 2.76
N TYR A 90 -5.99 -8.14 3.43
CA TYR A 90 -4.79 -8.70 2.80
C TYR A 90 -4.07 -9.68 3.73
N ASN A 91 -3.02 -10.32 3.21
CA ASN A 91 -2.14 -11.15 4.02
C ASN A 91 -0.76 -10.50 4.13
N PRO A 92 -0.34 -9.99 5.31
CA PRO A 92 0.98 -9.39 5.52
C PRO A 92 2.15 -10.33 5.21
N GLN A 93 1.94 -11.65 5.26
CA GLN A 93 2.98 -12.63 4.91
C GLN A 93 3.12 -12.85 3.39
N CYS A 94 2.23 -12.29 2.57
CA CYS A 94 2.22 -12.48 1.12
C CYS A 94 2.63 -11.21 0.36
N ASP A 95 3.82 -10.68 0.68
CA ASP A 95 4.42 -9.58 -0.08
C ASP A 95 4.74 -10.02 -1.52
N ILE A 96 4.16 -9.31 -2.48
CA ILE A 96 4.37 -9.45 -3.93
C ILE A 96 5.01 -8.20 -4.55
N GLY A 97 5.52 -7.29 -3.71
CA GLY A 97 6.12 -6.04 -4.10
C GLY A 97 7.48 -6.20 -4.80
N LEU A 98 7.99 -5.08 -5.29
CA LEU A 98 9.24 -5.00 -6.05
C LEU A 98 10.49 -4.94 -5.15
N GLY A 99 10.33 -4.96 -3.82
CA GLY A 99 11.43 -4.87 -2.89
C GLY A 99 12.22 -3.58 -3.09
N TYR A 100 13.55 -3.68 -3.19
CA TYR A 100 14.42 -2.52 -3.40
C TYR A 100 14.59 -2.14 -4.89
N ASP A 101 14.15 -2.98 -5.81
CA ASP A 101 14.30 -2.76 -7.26
C ASP A 101 13.29 -1.74 -7.82
N TRP A 102 12.31 -1.34 -7.01
CA TRP A 102 11.24 -0.42 -7.41
C TRP A 102 11.74 0.96 -7.79
N LEU A 103 12.80 1.47 -7.14
CA LEU A 103 13.26 2.85 -7.32
C LEU A 103 13.78 3.10 -8.74
N LEU A 104 14.46 2.11 -9.32
CA LEU A 104 14.93 2.19 -10.71
C LEU A 104 13.76 2.28 -11.69
N LEU A 105 12.72 1.47 -11.46
CA LEU A 105 11.52 1.50 -12.29
C LEU A 105 10.74 2.80 -12.09
N TYR A 106 10.59 3.26 -10.86
CA TYR A 106 9.93 4.52 -10.53
C TYR A 106 10.58 5.70 -11.26
N ASN A 107 11.92 5.80 -11.19
CA ASN A 107 12.67 6.87 -11.86
C ASN A 107 12.54 6.80 -13.38
N MET A 108 12.50 5.60 -13.97
CA MET A 108 12.26 5.44 -15.40
C MET A 108 10.85 5.93 -15.77
N LEU A 109 9.83 5.44 -15.06
CA LEU A 109 8.43 5.80 -15.32
C LEU A 109 8.15 7.28 -15.11
N PHE A 110 8.80 7.92 -14.14
CA PHE A 110 8.69 9.36 -13.89
C PHE A 110 9.15 10.21 -15.09
N ASN A 111 10.04 9.70 -15.93
CA ASN A 111 10.50 10.39 -17.14
C ASN A 111 9.62 10.12 -18.36
N GLU A 112 8.81 9.05 -18.33
CA GLU A 112 8.01 8.58 -19.47
C GLU A 112 6.52 8.91 -19.32
N LEU A 113 6.03 9.04 -18.08
CA LEU A 113 4.63 9.27 -17.76
C LEU A 113 4.38 10.70 -17.25
N ASP A 114 3.13 11.12 -17.35
CA ASP A 114 2.65 12.33 -16.68
C ASP A 114 2.86 12.22 -15.17
N LYS A 115 3.22 13.32 -14.52
CA LYS A 115 3.57 13.36 -13.08
C LYS A 115 2.44 12.93 -12.15
N ASP A 116 1.21 12.97 -12.62
CA ASP A 116 0.02 12.58 -11.87
C ASP A 116 -0.30 11.08 -12.00
N VAL A 117 0.47 10.34 -12.80
CA VAL A 117 0.28 8.90 -13.05
C VAL A 117 1.35 8.11 -12.31
N SER A 118 0.94 7.34 -11.31
CA SER A 118 1.83 6.47 -10.54
C SER A 118 1.34 5.02 -10.57
N PRO A 119 1.71 4.24 -11.60
CA PRO A 119 1.23 2.87 -11.75
C PRO A 119 1.83 1.91 -10.71
N LEU A 120 2.92 2.31 -10.04
CA LEU A 120 3.55 1.54 -8.96
C LEU A 120 2.89 1.75 -7.59
N LEU A 121 2.23 2.89 -7.35
CA LEU A 121 1.71 3.24 -6.03
C LEU A 121 0.19 3.18 -5.99
N GLY A 122 -0.51 3.87 -6.90
CA GLY A 122 -1.95 4.07 -6.79
C GLY A 122 -2.31 5.36 -6.06
N LYS A 123 -3.36 5.32 -5.23
CA LYS A 123 -3.93 6.50 -4.57
C LYS A 123 -3.80 6.42 -3.06
N VAL A 124 -3.57 7.57 -2.43
CA VAL A 124 -3.70 7.70 -0.97
C VAL A 124 -5.16 7.57 -0.55
N PHE A 125 -5.39 7.06 0.66
CA PHE A 125 -6.72 6.96 1.27
C PHE A 125 -6.85 8.00 2.39
N GLY A 126 -8.05 8.59 2.55
CA GLY A 126 -8.34 9.58 3.58
C GLY A 126 -8.59 10.99 3.03
N ILE A 127 -8.69 11.96 3.95
CA ILE A 127 -9.06 13.34 3.62
C ILE A 127 -7.84 14.23 3.36
N SER A 128 -8.05 15.34 2.66
CA SER A 128 -6.97 16.30 2.36
C SER A 128 -6.24 16.74 3.63
N GLY A 129 -4.94 16.48 3.68
CA GLY A 129 -4.07 16.81 4.82
C GLY A 129 -4.10 15.82 5.99
N ASN A 130 -4.96 14.81 5.96
CA ASN A 130 -4.94 13.71 6.92
C ASN A 130 -5.23 12.37 6.22
N TYR A 131 -4.18 11.81 5.64
CA TYR A 131 -4.23 10.54 4.91
C TYR A 131 -3.88 9.38 5.83
N PHE A 132 -4.40 8.21 5.49
CA PHE A 132 -4.01 6.95 6.10
C PHE A 132 -2.56 6.62 5.73
N ASP A 133 -1.65 6.83 6.69
CA ASP A 133 -0.21 6.66 6.50
C ASP A 133 0.40 6.02 7.76
N PRO A 134 0.18 4.70 7.96
CA PRO A 134 0.81 3.96 9.04
C PRO A 134 2.33 3.99 8.89
N GLY A 135 3.05 4.21 9.99
CA GLY A 135 4.51 4.33 9.98
C GLY A 135 5.09 5.57 9.27
N LYS A 136 4.24 6.42 8.64
CA LYS A 136 4.64 7.66 7.93
C LYS A 136 5.63 7.42 6.78
N MET A 137 5.51 6.29 6.09
CA MET A 137 6.37 5.90 4.97
C MET A 137 5.65 5.89 3.62
N GLY A 138 4.33 6.11 3.61
CA GLY A 138 3.48 6.06 2.43
C GLY A 138 2.62 4.80 2.39
N SER A 139 1.34 4.98 2.08
CA SER A 139 0.33 3.94 2.01
C SER A 139 -0.64 4.25 0.88
N TYR A 140 -0.79 3.29 -0.03
CA TYR A 140 -1.48 3.49 -1.30
C TYR A 140 -2.35 2.29 -1.65
N PHE A 141 -3.44 2.58 -2.35
CA PHE A 141 -4.41 1.60 -2.76
C PHE A 141 -4.66 1.68 -4.26
N GLN A 142 -4.86 0.53 -4.86
CA GLN A 142 -5.36 0.38 -6.23
C GLN A 142 -6.62 -0.48 -6.18
N SER A 143 -7.74 0.06 -6.68
CA SER A 143 -8.92 -0.75 -6.99
C SER A 143 -8.63 -1.69 -8.16
N LEU A 144 -9.48 -2.70 -8.39
CA LEU A 144 -9.36 -3.58 -9.55
C LEU A 144 -9.34 -2.79 -10.88
N GLU A 145 -10.17 -1.74 -10.98
CA GLU A 145 -10.19 -0.85 -12.15
C GLU A 145 -8.84 -0.14 -12.33
N GLN A 146 -8.24 0.34 -11.24
CA GLN A 146 -6.94 1.01 -11.28
C GLN A 146 -5.81 0.03 -11.65
N VAL A 147 -5.84 -1.19 -11.12
CA VAL A 147 -4.92 -2.26 -11.50
C VAL A 147 -5.02 -2.52 -13.00
N ASN A 148 -6.23 -2.63 -13.56
CA ASN A 148 -6.42 -2.86 -14.99
C ASN A 148 -5.86 -1.71 -15.83
N LYS A 149 -6.18 -0.46 -15.47
CA LYS A 149 -5.67 0.74 -16.17
C LYS A 149 -4.15 0.80 -16.14
N ASN A 150 -3.54 0.51 -14.98
CA ASN A 150 -2.09 0.51 -14.82
C ASN A 150 -1.42 -0.62 -15.62
N TRP A 151 -2.05 -1.80 -15.68
CA TRP A 151 -1.58 -2.92 -16.49
C TRP A 151 -1.61 -2.58 -17.97
N GLU A 152 -2.72 -2.03 -18.48
CA GLU A 152 -2.85 -1.60 -19.88
C GLU A 152 -1.79 -0.55 -20.24
N LEU A 153 -1.60 0.44 -19.39
CA LEU A 153 -0.59 1.49 -19.56
C LEU A 153 0.83 0.90 -19.67
N LEU A 154 1.22 0.07 -18.71
CA LEU A 154 2.56 -0.52 -18.70
C LEU A 154 2.77 -1.53 -19.83
N ASN A 155 1.71 -2.24 -20.25
CA ASN A 155 1.76 -3.13 -21.41
C ASN A 155 2.01 -2.35 -22.71
N LEU A 156 1.38 -1.19 -22.89
CA LEU A 156 1.65 -0.31 -24.03
C LEU A 156 3.10 0.16 -24.04
N LEU A 157 3.60 0.66 -22.90
CA LEU A 157 5.00 1.08 -22.76
C LEU A 157 5.99 -0.05 -23.06
N LEU A 158 5.72 -1.26 -22.58
CA LEU A 158 6.58 -2.42 -22.83
C LEU A 158 6.63 -2.80 -24.32
N ASN A 159 5.54 -2.63 -25.06
CA ASN A 159 5.50 -2.91 -26.49
C ASN A 159 6.24 -1.84 -27.32
N GLU A 160 6.28 -0.59 -26.83
CA GLU A 160 7.01 0.51 -27.48
C GLU A 160 8.51 0.45 -27.21
N LYS A 161 8.90 0.02 -26.00
CA LYS A 161 10.29 0.00 -25.55
C LYS A 161 10.89 -1.39 -25.74
N ASN A 162 11.94 -1.50 -26.53
CA ASN A 162 12.69 -2.75 -26.71
C ASN A 162 13.70 -3.01 -25.57
N GLU A 163 13.47 -2.42 -24.38
CA GLU A 163 14.34 -2.52 -23.22
C GLU A 163 13.82 -3.56 -22.24
N HIS A 164 14.69 -4.50 -21.85
CA HIS A 164 14.35 -5.50 -20.85
C HIS A 164 14.68 -4.97 -19.45
N LEU A 165 13.64 -4.57 -18.72
CA LEU A 165 13.74 -4.20 -17.32
C LEU A 165 13.10 -5.30 -16.46
N PRO A 166 13.88 -6.07 -15.67
CA PRO A 166 13.33 -7.12 -14.82
C PRO A 166 12.23 -6.63 -13.86
N SER A 167 12.39 -5.42 -13.31
CA SER A 167 11.40 -4.79 -12.42
C SER A 167 10.08 -4.48 -13.13
N LEU A 168 10.11 -4.10 -14.42
CA LEU A 168 8.90 -3.90 -15.23
C LEU A 168 8.18 -5.24 -15.45
N VAL A 169 8.91 -6.31 -15.75
CA VAL A 169 8.33 -7.66 -15.88
C VAL A 169 7.70 -8.14 -14.56
N LEU A 170 8.36 -7.90 -13.43
CA LEU A 170 7.81 -8.21 -12.10
C LEU A 170 6.55 -7.40 -11.81
N THR A 171 6.53 -6.12 -12.17
CA THR A 171 5.35 -5.25 -12.03
C THR A 171 4.19 -5.76 -12.88
N MET A 172 4.45 -6.11 -14.14
CA MET A 172 3.45 -6.69 -15.04
C MET A 172 2.87 -7.99 -14.48
N LYS A 173 3.72 -8.85 -13.89
CA LYS A 173 3.28 -10.08 -13.22
C LYS A 173 2.45 -9.80 -11.97
N MET A 174 2.84 -8.83 -11.15
CA MET A 174 2.10 -8.41 -9.96
C MET A 174 0.69 -7.93 -10.33
N LEU A 175 0.59 -7.02 -11.31
CA LEU A 175 -0.69 -6.50 -11.79
C LEU A 175 -1.54 -7.60 -12.45
N SER A 176 -0.95 -8.44 -13.30
CA SER A 176 -1.66 -9.57 -13.93
C SER A 176 -2.22 -10.53 -12.89
N ASN A 177 -1.46 -10.87 -11.85
CA ASN A 177 -1.92 -11.75 -10.79
C ASN A 177 -3.10 -11.14 -10.01
N ALA A 178 -3.07 -9.83 -9.75
CA ALA A 178 -4.20 -9.14 -9.14
C ALA A 178 -5.44 -9.16 -10.04
N LEU A 179 -5.29 -8.99 -11.36
CA LEU A 179 -6.38 -9.11 -12.33
C LEU A 179 -6.98 -10.52 -12.37
N ASP A 180 -6.13 -11.54 -12.44
CA ASP A 180 -6.54 -12.95 -12.50
C ASP A 180 -7.36 -13.35 -11.26
N LEU A 181 -6.99 -12.79 -10.10
CA LEU A 181 -7.66 -13.03 -8.82
C LEU A 181 -8.80 -12.04 -8.52
N GLN A 182 -9.05 -11.07 -9.42
CA GLN A 182 -10.04 -10.00 -9.25
C GLN A 182 -9.85 -9.22 -7.94
N LYS A 183 -8.60 -8.88 -7.63
CA LYS A 183 -8.21 -8.12 -6.42
C LYS A 183 -7.64 -6.75 -6.78
N GLY A 184 -7.74 -5.85 -5.81
CA GLY A 184 -6.94 -4.63 -5.80
C GLY A 184 -5.53 -4.87 -5.26
N LEU A 185 -4.79 -3.79 -5.04
CA LEU A 185 -3.49 -3.80 -4.37
C LEU A 185 -3.47 -2.82 -3.21
N TYR A 186 -2.81 -3.23 -2.12
CA TYR A 186 -2.33 -2.36 -1.05
C TYR A 186 -0.81 -2.28 -1.15
N ILE A 187 -0.27 -1.07 -1.16
CA ILE A 187 1.15 -0.77 -1.38
C ILE A 187 1.68 0.11 -0.25
N THR A 188 2.81 -0.29 0.32
CA THR A 188 3.47 0.36 1.48
C THR A 188 4.98 0.07 1.47
N PHE A 189 5.72 0.47 2.50
CA PHE A 189 7.19 0.48 2.53
C PHE A 189 7.85 -0.21 3.73
#